data_AF-A0A522XG45-F1
#
_entry.id   AF-A0A522XG45-F1
#
_cell.length_a   1.000
_cell.length_b   1.000
_cell.length_c   1.000
_cell.angle_alpha   90.00
_cell.angle_beta   90.00
_cell.angle_gamma   90.00
#
_symmetry.space_group_name_H-M   'P 1'
#
loop_
_entity.id
_entity.type
_entity.pdbx_description
1 polymer ?
#
loop_
_entity_poly.entity_id
_entity_poly.type
_entity_poly.pdbx_seq_one_letter_code
_entity_poly.pdbx_strand_id
1 'polypeptide(L)' 'MSLNSVSVTSEPTTIRCPNCGRPGERHHVDQNRLVRTECHHCDYLMITCRETGNVIEAYSPGLYAHAM' A
#
# COMPACT_ATOMS: atom_id res chain seq x y z
N MET A 1 22.00 10.80 2.33
CA MET A 1 21.20 9.58 2.58
C MET A 1 20.10 9.56 1.54
N SER A 2 20.35 8.89 0.41
CA SER A 2 19.46 8.91 -0.74
C SER A 2 18.33 7.92 -0.52
N LEU A 3 17.10 8.41 -0.40
CA LEU A 3 15.91 7.58 -0.41
C LEU A 3 15.69 7.09 -1.84
N ASN A 4 15.70 5.77 -1.98
CA ASN A 4 15.54 5.04 -3.23
C ASN A 4 14.34 5.55 -4.03
N SER A 5 14.63 6.22 -5.14
CA SER A 5 13.67 6.51 -6.20
C SER A 5 13.29 5.19 -6.87
N VAL A 6 12.41 4.41 -6.25
CA VAL A 6 11.66 3.37 -6.96
C VAL A 6 10.76 4.13 -7.92
N SER A 7 11.09 4.09 -9.20
CA SER A 7 10.31 4.72 -10.26
C SER A 7 8.96 4.02 -10.36
N VAL A 8 7.98 4.50 -9.59
CA VAL A 8 6.57 4.13 -9.75
C VAL A 8 6.13 4.63 -11.12
N THR A 9 5.92 3.70 -12.06
CA THR A 9 5.73 3.99 -13.49
C THR A 9 4.30 4.44 -13.85
N SER A 10 3.41 4.65 -12.88
CA SER A 10 2.02 5.08 -13.13
C SER A 10 1.45 5.87 -11.96
N GLU A 11 0.54 6.81 -12.25
CA GLU A 11 -0.24 7.52 -11.24
C GLU A 11 -1.02 6.51 -10.37
N PRO A 12 -1.03 6.67 -9.04
CA PRO A 12 -1.75 5.78 -8.15
C PRO A 12 -3.25 5.80 -8.42
N THR A 13 -3.88 4.63 -8.32
CA THR A 13 -5.34 4.55 -8.30
C THR A 13 -5.85 4.78 -6.89
N THR A 14 -6.76 5.73 -6.71
CA THR A 14 -7.45 5.95 -5.43
C THR A 14 -8.41 4.80 -5.15
N ILE A 15 -8.31 4.21 -3.96
CA ILE A 15 -9.20 3.15 -3.46
C ILE A 15 -9.72 3.47 -2.06
N ARG A 16 -10.64 2.63 -1.56
CA ARG A 16 -10.98 2.60 -0.13
C ARG A 16 -9.95 1.75 0.62
N CYS A 17 -9.39 2.29 1.69
CA CYS A 17 -8.46 1.57 2.56
C CYS A 17 -9.15 0.32 3.13
N PRO A 18 -8.56 -0.88 2.99
CA PRO A 18 -9.12 -2.12 3.56
C PRO A 18 -9.21 -2.12 5.09
N ASN A 19 -8.35 -1.34 5.76
CA ASN A 19 -8.34 -1.23 7.20
C ASN A 19 -9.38 -0.21 7.70
N CYS A 20 -9.26 1.07 7.31
CA CYS A 20 -10.06 2.15 7.92
C CYS A 20 -11.17 2.73 7.02
N GLY A 21 -11.30 2.28 5.76
CA GLY A 21 -12.30 2.78 4.80
C GLY A 21 -12.07 4.20 4.26
N ARG A 22 -11.07 4.94 4.76
CA ARG A 22 -10.67 6.25 4.22
C ARG A 22 -9.97 6.09 2.86
N PRO A 23 -9.79 7.18 2.08
CA PRO A 23 -9.03 7.12 0.84
C PRO A 23 -7.63 6.55 1.07
N GLY A 24 -7.24 5.63 0.20
CA GLY A 24 -5.90 5.08 0.09
C GLY A 24 -5.48 5.00 -1.37
N GLU A 25 -4.26 4.55 -1.59
CA GLU A 25 -3.64 4.51 -2.91
C GLU A 25 -3.23 3.09 -3.27
N ARG A 26 -3.36 2.75 -4.55
CA ARG A 26 -2.82 1.54 -5.13
C ARG A 26 -1.85 1.90 -6.25
N HIS A 27 -0.61 1.46 -6.09
CA HIS A 27 0.49 1.64 -7.02
C HIS A 27 0.81 0.30 -7.69
N HIS A 28 0.88 0.29 -9.02
CA HIS A 28 1.43 -0.83 -9.77
C HIS A 28 2.90 -0.56 -10.07
N VAL A 29 3.77 -1.39 -9.50
CA VAL A 29 5.23 -1.25 -9.68
C VAL A 29 5.65 -2.30 -10.69
N ASP A 30 5.69 -1.91 -11.97
CA ASP A 30 5.93 -2.84 -13.08
C ASP A 30 7.31 -3.48 -13.03
N GLN A 31 8.33 -2.73 -12.62
CA GLN A 31 9.73 -3.21 -12.53
C GLN A 31 9.86 -4.47 -11.66
N ASN A 32 9.05 -4.57 -10.61
CA ASN A 32 9.11 -5.68 -9.66
C ASN A 32 7.86 -6.56 -9.69
N ARG A 33 6.92 -6.29 -10.61
CA ARG A 33 5.62 -6.98 -10.72
C ARG A 33 4.88 -6.97 -9.38
N LEU A 34 4.89 -5.82 -8.71
CA LEU A 34 4.26 -5.63 -7.40
C LEU A 34 3.01 -4.77 -7.50
N VAL A 35 2.09 -5.01 -6.58
CA VAL A 35 0.98 -4.11 -6.28
C VAL A 35 1.17 -3.65 -4.84
N ARG A 36 1.35 -2.34 -4.64
CA ARG A 36 1.43 -1.72 -3.33
C ARG A 36 0.12 -0.99 -3.07
N THR A 37 -0.55 -1.34 -1.97
CA THR A 37 -1.73 -0.65 -1.48
C THR A 37 -1.39 0.02 -0.16
N GLU A 38 -1.64 1.32 -0.03
CA GLU A 38 -1.29 2.07 1.17
C GLU A 38 -2.36 3.08 1.59
N CYS A 39 -2.34 3.49 2.87
CA CYS A 39 -3.22 4.53 3.39
C CYS A 39 -2.51 5.42 4.40
N HIS A 40 -2.34 6.70 4.07
CA HIS A 40 -1.73 7.70 4.93
C HIS A 40 -2.55 8.09 6.17
N HIS A 41 -3.79 7.60 6.31
CA HIS A 41 -4.63 7.90 7.47
C HIS A 41 -4.47 6.93 8.63
N CYS A 42 -4.09 5.69 8.36
CA CYS A 42 -4.00 4.64 9.37
C CYS A 42 -2.77 3.76 9.17
N ASP A 43 -1.80 4.25 8.40
CA ASP A 43 -0.56 3.59 8.03
C ASP A 43 -0.72 2.14 7.54
N TYR A 44 -1.84 1.84 6.87
CA TYR A 44 -2.02 0.53 6.25
C TYR A 44 -1.07 0.38 5.07
N LEU A 45 -0.38 -0.76 4.97
CA LEU A 45 0.47 -1.12 3.85
C LEU A 45 0.24 -2.60 3.48
N MET A 46 0.06 -2.87 2.20
CA MET A 46 0.02 -4.22 1.66
C MET A 46 0.76 -4.26 0.32
N ILE A 47 1.74 -5.15 0.20
CA ILE A 47 2.49 -5.41 -1.02
C ILE A 47 2.22 -6.85 -1.44
N THR A 48 1.72 -7.03 -2.65
CA THR A 48 1.44 -8.34 -3.24
C THR A 48 2.15 -8.52 -4.56
N CYS A 49 2.49 -9.76 -4.90
CA CYS A 49 2.90 -10.11 -6.26
C CYS A 49 1.72 -9.92 -7.22
N ARG A 50 1.92 -9.15 -8.29
CA ARG A 50 0.87 -8.83 -9.29
C ARG A 50 0.35 -10.07 -10.02
N GLU A 51 1.19 -11.07 -10.26
CA GLU A 51 0.80 -12.30 -10.98
C GLU A 51 0.09 -13.31 -10.10
N THR A 52 0.62 -13.56 -8.91
CA THR A 52 0.15 -14.64 -8.04
C THR A 52 -0.84 -14.17 -6.99
N GLY A 53 -0.85 -12.88 -6.67
CA GLY A 53 -1.59 -12.33 -5.54
C GLY A 53 -0.98 -12.64 -4.17
N ASN A 54 0.15 -13.35 -4.12
CA ASN A 54 0.81 -13.69 -2.86
C ASN A 54 1.25 -12.42 -2.12
N VAL A 55 0.99 -12.40 -0.81
CA VAL A 55 1.43 -11.33 0.07
C VAL A 55 2.94 -11.42 0.24
N ILE A 56 3.62 -10.30 -0.01
CA ILE A 56 5.07 -10.14 0.18
C ILE A 56 5.32 -9.42 1.49
N GLU A 57 4.57 -8.35 1.74
CA GLU A 57 4.66 -7.55 2.96
C GLU A 57 3.28 -7.01 3.32
N ALA A 58 2.95 -7.00 4.62
CA ALA A 58 1.71 -6.43 5.11
C ALA A 58 1.88 -5.81 6.49
N TYR A 59 1.34 -4.62 6.66
CA TYR A 59 1.26 -3.90 7.92
C TYR A 59 -0.13 -3.27 8.07
N SER A 60 -0.74 -3.48 9.22
CA SER A 60 -2.08 -2.98 9.53
C SER A 60 -2.17 -2.56 10.99
N PRO A 61 -2.15 -1.25 11.27
CA PRO A 61 -2.44 -0.74 12.60
C PRO A 61 -3.85 -1.08 13.04
N GLY A 62 -4.04 -1.39 14.33
CA GLY A 62 -5.36 -1.60 14.88
C GLY A 62 -6.17 -0.31 14.86
N LEU A 63 -7.39 -0.34 14.31
CA LEU A 63 -8.28 0.84 14.24
C LEU A 63 -8.60 1.44 15.61
N TYR A 64 -8.50 0.62 16.67
CA TYR A 64 -8.76 1.00 18.05
C TYR A 64 -7.52 1.46 18.81
N ALA A 65 -6.32 1.37 18.23
CA ALA A 65 -5.08 1.80 18.89
C ALA A 65 -4.99 3.33 19.05
N HIS A 66 -5.78 4.10 18.27
CA HIS A 66 -5.86 5.56 18.35
C HIS A 66 -7.04 6.08 19.19
N ALA A 67 -7.88 5.20 19.74
CA ALA A 67 -9.08 5.58 20.50
C ALA A 67 -8.91 5.42 22.03
N MET A 68 -7.68 5.21 22.51
CA MET A 68 -7.35 5.10 23.94
C MET A 68 -6.44 6.25 24.36
#